data_AF-A0A6J6SE35-F1
#
_entry.id   AF-A0A6J6SE35-F1
#
_cell.length_a   1.000
_cell.length_b   1.000
_cell.length_c   1.000
_cell.angle_alpha   90.00
_cell.angle_beta   90.00
_cell.angle_gamma   90.00
#
_symmetry.space_group_name_H-M   'P 1'
#
loop_
_entity.id
_entity.type
_entity.pdbx_description
1 polymer ?
#
loop_
_entity_poly.entity_id
_entity_poly.type
_entity_poly.pdbx_seq_one_letter_code
_entity_poly.pdbx_strand_id
1 'polypeptide(L)'
;MGGNDPTGIEGFPYYSELVERYALRTGRDVSQIAYYRAFSAYRLAVIGEGVYSRYLNGAMADELPDMESMKNSVDTRVIWALELLQNLK
;
A
#
# COMPACT_ATOMS: atom_id res chain seq x y z
N MET A 1 5.07 5.97 13.01
CA MET A 1 5.59 4.92 12.11
C MET A 1 4.51 4.57 11.12
N GLY A 2 4.57 5.12 9.91
CA GLY A 2 3.63 4.78 8.83
C GLY A 2 4.22 3.64 8.01
N GLY A 3 3.45 2.59 7.73
CA GLY A 3 3.84 1.33 7.07
C GLY A 3 4.44 1.39 5.64
N ASN A 4 5.15 2.45 5.28
CA ASN A 4 5.94 2.57 4.05
C ASN A 4 7.43 2.91 4.30
N ASP A 5 7.89 2.92 5.56
CA ASP A 5 9.32 3.07 5.84
C ASP A 5 10.08 1.78 5.51
N PRO A 6 11.26 1.86 4.86
CA PRO A 6 12.15 0.71 4.69
C PRO A 6 12.65 0.28 6.07
N THR A 7 11.97 -0.71 6.65
CA THR A 7 12.27 -1.47 7.89
C THR A 7 12.64 -0.70 9.18
N GLY A 8 12.89 0.61 9.15
CA GLY A 8 13.36 1.41 10.29
C GLY A 8 14.73 0.99 10.82
N ILE A 9 15.47 0.15 10.08
CA ILE A 9 16.77 -0.38 10.49
C ILE A 9 17.86 0.64 10.16
N GLU A 10 18.85 0.75 11.04
CA GLU A 10 20.03 1.59 10.80
C GLU A 10 20.67 1.32 9.42
N GLY A 11 21.02 2.39 8.71
CA GLY A 11 21.58 2.32 7.36
C GLY A 11 20.54 2.35 6.23
N PHE A 12 19.25 2.19 6.53
CA PHE A 12 18.17 2.42 5.57
C PHE A 12 17.61 3.83 5.66
N PRO A 13 17.36 4.49 4.53
CA PRO A 13 16.74 5.82 4.53
C PRO A 13 15.28 5.73 4.97
N TYR A 14 14.81 6.75 5.68
CA TYR A 14 13.39 6.97 5.92
C TYR A 14 12.66 7.28 4.62
N TYR A 15 11.34 7.10 4.63
CA TYR A 15 10.48 7.40 3.49
C TYR A 15 10.64 8.84 2.98
N SER A 16 10.72 9.81 3.89
CA SER A 16 10.91 11.22 3.55
C SER A 16 12.23 11.47 2.80
N GLU A 17 13.32 10.83 3.24
CA GLU A 17 14.63 10.95 2.62
C GLU A 17 14.66 10.34 1.22
N LEU A 18 13.91 9.24 1.01
CA LEU A 18 13.73 8.64 -0.32
C LEU A 18 12.98 9.58 -1.27
N VAL A 19 11.89 10.20 -0.80
CA VAL A 19 11.11 11.15 -1.59
C VAL A 19 11.94 12.37 -1.95
N GLU A 20 12.68 12.93 -0.99
CA GLU A 20 13.57 14.07 -1.21
C GLU A 20 14.66 13.73 -2.24
N ARG A 21 15.33 12.58 -2.07
CA ARG A 21 16.37 12.12 -3.01
C ARG A 21 15.82 11.94 -4.42
N TYR A 22 14.60 11.43 -4.56
CA TYR A 22 13.93 11.30 -5.86
C TYR A 22 13.65 12.67 -6.49
N ALA A 23 13.11 13.62 -5.71
CA ALA A 23 12.82 14.97 -6.18
C ALA A 23 14.09 15.69 -6.65
N LEU A 24 15.16 15.67 -5.84
CA LEU A 24 16.45 16.29 -6.16
C LEU A 24 17.07 15.73 -7.45
N ARG A 25 16.99 14.41 -7.66
CA ARG A 25 17.60 13.77 -8.84
C ARG A 25 16.80 13.93 -10.12
N THR A 26 15.48 14.11 -10.01
CA THR A 26 14.59 14.11 -11.19
C THR A 26 14.02 15.48 -11.51
N GLY A 27 14.10 16.45 -10.58
CA GLY A 27 13.46 17.76 -10.71
C GLY A 27 11.94 17.71 -10.67
N ARG A 28 11.33 16.58 -10.29
CA ARG A 28 9.87 16.42 -10.25
C ARG A 28 9.30 17.03 -8.97
N ASP A 29 8.16 17.69 -9.12
CA ASP A 29 7.33 18.08 -7.98
C ASP A 29 6.72 16.82 -7.32
N VAL A 30 6.93 16.72 -6.01
CA VAL A 30 6.45 15.62 -5.16
C VAL A 30 5.41 16.09 -4.13
N SER A 31 4.91 17.32 -4.25
CA SER A 31 3.88 17.90 -3.37
C SER A 31 2.65 17.00 -3.21
N GLN A 32 2.31 16.24 -4.25
CA GLN A 32 1.15 15.33 -4.27
C GLN A 32 1.49 13.87 -3.93
N ILE A 33 2.69 13.57 -3.42
CA ILE A 33 3.12 12.18 -3.18
C ILE A 33 2.17 11.42 -2.23
N ALA A 34 1.57 12.11 -1.27
CA ALA A 34 0.67 11.51 -0.30
C ALA A 34 -0.65 11.03 -0.94
N TYR A 35 -1.14 11.68 -2.00
CA TYR A 35 -2.23 11.14 -2.83
C TYR A 35 -1.83 9.81 -3.47
N TYR A 36 -0.65 9.73 -4.07
CA TYR A 36 -0.18 8.50 -4.72
C TYR A 36 0.05 7.35 -3.73
N ARG A 37 0.41 7.66 -2.48
CA ARG A 37 0.47 6.65 -1.40
C ARG A 37 -0.90 6.09 -1.09
N ALA A 38 -1.89 6.96 -0.87
CA ALA A 38 -3.26 6.54 -0.62
C ALA A 38 -3.84 5.72 -1.80
N PHE A 39 -3.63 6.20 -3.02
CA PHE A 39 -4.04 5.49 -4.23
C PHE A 39 -3.37 4.11 -4.34
N SER A 40 -2.09 4.00 -4.00
CA SER A 40 -1.38 2.72 -4.00
C SER A 40 -1.96 1.74 -2.99
N ALA A 41 -2.32 2.19 -1.78
CA ALA A 41 -2.98 1.37 -0.77
C ALA A 41 -4.36 0.88 -1.24
N TYR A 42 -5.18 1.78 -1.79
CA TYR A 42 -6.47 1.43 -2.40
C TYR A 42 -6.32 0.43 -3.54
N ARG A 43 -5.37 0.66 -4.46
CA ARG A 43 -5.09 -0.24 -5.58
C ARG A 43 -4.70 -1.65 -5.10
N LEU A 44 -3.90 -1.74 -4.04
CA LEU A 44 -3.53 -3.03 -3.45
C LEU A 44 -4.73 -3.75 -2.82
N ALA A 45 -5.66 -3.00 -2.20
CA ALA A 45 -6.90 -3.58 -1.69
C ALA A 45 -7.76 -4.15 -2.84
N VAL A 46 -7.92 -3.42 -3.94
CA VAL A 46 -8.65 -3.90 -5.13
C VAL A 46 -8.00 -5.15 -5.74
N ILE A 47 -6.67 -5.19 -5.80
CA ILE A 47 -5.94 -6.39 -6.27
C ILE A 47 -6.23 -7.58 -5.34
N GLY A 48 -6.16 -7.38 -4.02
CA GLY A 48 -6.46 -8.41 -3.02
C GLY A 48 -7.88 -8.96 -3.16
N GLU A 49 -8.86 -8.07 -3.33
CA GLU A 49 -10.26 -8.44 -3.57
C GLU A 49 -10.42 -9.25 -4.86
N GLY A 50 -9.77 -8.84 -5.94
CA GLY A 50 -9.78 -9.59 -7.20
C GLY A 50 -9.17 -10.99 -7.07
N VAL A 51 -8.12 -11.15 -6.25
CA VAL A 51 -7.54 -12.47 -5.94
C VAL A 51 -8.51 -13.30 -5.11
N TYR A 52 -9.11 -12.72 -4.06
CA TYR A 52 -10.11 -13.38 -3.22
C TYR A 52 -11.30 -13.90 -4.04
N SER A 53 -11.84 -13.06 -4.93
CA SER A 53 -12.92 -13.42 -5.83
C SER A 53 -12.55 -14.60 -6.75
N ARG A 54 -11.33 -14.66 -7.27
CA ARG A 54 -10.89 -15.78 -8.13
C ARG A 54 -10.77 -17.10 -7.36
N TYR A 55 -10.34 -17.07 -6.10
CA TYR A 55 -10.34 -18.25 -5.25
C TYR A 55 -11.77 -18.77 -4.99
N LEU A 56 -12.73 -17.88 -4.71
CA LEU A 56 -14.13 -18.26 -4.53
C LEU A 56 -14.75 -18.88 -5.78
N ASN A 57 -14.31 -18.46 -6.97
CA ASN A 57 -14.81 -18.98 -8.25
C ASN A 57 -14.02 -20.20 -8.77
N GLY A 58 -13.09 -20.76 -7.97
CA GLY A 58 -12.31 -21.94 -8.36
C GLY A 58 -11.32 -21.70 -9.52
N ALA A 59 -10.94 -20.45 -9.76
CA ALA A 59 -10.06 -20.04 -10.86
C ALA A 59 -8.58 -19.85 -10.43
N MET A 60 -8.19 -20.41 -9.29
CA MET A 60 -6.85 -20.34 -8.69
C MET A 60 -6.39 -21.74 -8.23
N ALA A 61 -5.16 -21.86 -7.73
CA ALA A 61 -4.53 -23.13 -7.33
C ALA A 61 -5.39 -23.98 -6.38
N ASP A 62 -5.20 -25.31 -6.43
CA ASP A 62 -5.98 -26.30 -5.68
C ASP A 62 -5.88 -26.15 -4.15
N GLU A 63 -4.83 -25.48 -3.67
CA GLU A 63 -4.62 -25.21 -2.24
C GLU A 63 -5.15 -23.81 -1.90
N LEU A 64 -6.21 -23.77 -1.10
CA LEU A 64 -6.83 -22.52 -0.67
C LEU A 64 -5.98 -21.87 0.43
N PRO A 65 -5.58 -20.59 0.29
CA PRO A 65 -4.99 -19.84 1.39
C PRO A 65 -6.04 -19.59 2.48
N ASP A 66 -5.59 -19.11 3.65
CA ASP A 66 -6.50 -18.66 4.70
C ASP A 66 -7.35 -17.47 4.21
N MET A 67 -8.60 -17.77 3.86
CA MET A 67 -9.54 -16.84 3.24
C MET A 67 -9.99 -15.74 4.21
N GLU A 68 -9.99 -16.00 5.52
CA GLU A 68 -10.27 -15.00 6.56
C GLU A 68 -9.12 -13.99 6.65
N SER A 69 -7.87 -14.47 6.70
CA SER A 69 -6.68 -13.62 6.69
C SER A 69 -6.58 -12.75 5.43
N MET A 70 -6.91 -13.33 4.27
CA MET A 70 -6.96 -12.56 3.02
C MET A 70 -7.99 -11.43 3.07
N LYS A 71 -9.22 -11.70 3.51
CA LYS A 71 -10.28 -10.70 3.65
C LYS A 71 -9.87 -9.59 4.63
N ASN A 72 -9.35 -9.95 5.79
CA ASN A 72 -8.88 -8.99 6.81
C ASN A 72 -7.73 -8.09 6.29
N SER A 73 -6.90 -8.62 5.38
CA SER A 73 -5.82 -7.84 4.75
C SER A 73 -6.34 -6.77 3.77
N VAL A 74 -7.47 -7.01 3.11
CA VAL A 74 -8.13 -6.03 2.25
C VAL A 74 -8.70 -4.90 3.10
N ASP A 75 -9.45 -5.24 4.16
CA ASP A 75 -10.06 -4.26 5.06
C ASP A 75 -9.02 -3.34 5.72
N THR A 76 -7.91 -3.91 6.20
CA THR A 76 -6.80 -3.15 6.79
C THR A 76 -6.23 -2.14 5.82
N ARG A 77 -6.02 -2.52 4.54
CA ARG A 77 -5.46 -1.64 3.51
C ARG A 77 -6.41 -0.51 3.13
N VAL A 78 -7.72 -0.76 3.09
CA VAL A 78 -8.74 0.24 2.80
C VAL A 78 -8.83 1.28 3.92
N ILE A 79 -8.85 0.83 5.17
CA ILE A 79 -8.87 1.72 6.35
C ILE A 79 -7.62 2.60 6.35
N TRP A 80 -6.45 2.00 6.09
CA TRP A 80 -5.19 2.75 6.07
C TRP A 80 -5.12 3.76 4.91
N ALA A 81 -5.67 3.42 3.73
CA ALA A 81 -5.82 4.36 2.63
C ALA A 81 -6.71 5.55 3.00
N LEU A 82 -7.82 5.31 3.69
CA LEU A 82 -8.74 6.35 4.15
C LEU A 82 -8.07 7.29 5.16
N GLU A 83 -7.33 6.75 6.13
CA GLU A 83 -6.59 7.54 7.11
C GLU A 83 -5.53 8.42 6.44
N LEU A 84 -4.81 7.89 5.44
CA LEU A 84 -3.85 8.68 4.68
C LEU A 84 -4.52 9.83 3.93
N LEU A 85 -5.71 9.61 3.34
CA LEU A 85 -6.46 10.66 2.64
C LEU A 85 -7.00 11.74 3.59
N GLN A 86 -7.49 11.36 4.76
CA GLN A 86 -8.06 12.31 5.74
C GLN A 86 -6.99 13.20 6.36
N ASN A 87 -5.75 12.71 6.44
CA ASN A 87 -4.59 13.46 6.96
C ASN A 87 -3.88 14.32 5.90
N LEU A 88 -4.42 14.46 4.69
CA LEU A 88 -3.91 15.34 3.62
C LEU A 88 -4.24 16.84 3.81
N LYS A 89 -4.81 17.24 4.95
CA LYS A 89 -5.17 18.65 5.19
C LYS A 89 -3.96 19.55 5.39
#